data_AF-A0A443SIA0-F1
#
_entry.id   AF-A0A443SIA0-F1
#
_cell.length_a   1.000
_cell.length_b   1.000
_cell.length_c   1.000
_cell.angle_alpha   90.00
_cell.angle_beta   90.00
_cell.angle_gamma   90.00
#
_symmetry.space_group_name_H-M   'P 1'
#
loop_
_entity.id
_entity.type
_entity.pdbx_description
1 polymer ?
#
loop_
_entity_poly.entity_id
_entity_poly.type
_entity_poly.pdbx_seq_one_letter_code
_entity_poly.pdbx_strand_id
1 'polypeptide(L)' 'GEKPFKCDFEGCDRRFANSSDRKKHSHVHTSDKPYNCKIRGCDKSYTHPSSLRKHMKIHGK' A
#
# COMPACT_ATOMS: atom_id res chain seq x y z
N GLY A 1 -13.01 -20.31 -4.70
CA GLY A 1 -11.60 -20.15 -5.09
C GLY A 1 -10.75 -20.16 -3.84
N GLU A 2 -9.81 -21.09 -3.76
CA GLU A 2 -8.93 -21.21 -2.60
C GLU A 2 -8.06 -19.96 -2.44
N LYS A 3 -7.82 -19.54 -1.20
CA LYS A 3 -7.00 -18.38 -0.85
C LYS A 3 -5.77 -18.86 -0.08
N PRO A 4 -4.75 -19.39 -0.77
CA PRO A 4 -3.62 -20.04 -0.11
C PRO A 4 -2.73 -19.04 0.63
N PHE A 5 -2.77 -17.75 0.28
CA PHE A 5 -1.88 -16.74 0.85
C PHE A 5 -2.49 -16.12 2.12
N LYS A 6 -2.08 -16.58 3.31
CA LYS A 6 -2.44 -15.97 4.60
C LYS A 6 -1.59 -14.72 4.88
N CYS A 7 -2.17 -13.70 5.50
CA CYS A 7 -1.41 -12.57 6.03
C CYS A 7 -0.34 -13.06 7.02
N ASP A 8 0.85 -12.49 6.94
CA ASP A 8 1.99 -12.89 7.79
C ASP A 8 2.00 -12.13 9.13
N PHE A 9 0.97 -11.30 9.40
CA PHE A 9 0.87 -10.52 10.62
C PHE A 9 0.12 -11.30 11.71
N GLU A 10 0.78 -11.50 12.85
CA GLU A 10 0.19 -12.18 14.01
C GLU A 10 -1.08 -11.45 14.47
N GLY A 11 -2.18 -12.20 14.64
CA GLY A 11 -3.51 -11.64 14.92
C GLY A 11 -4.29 -11.19 13.67
N CYS A 12 -3.78 -11.41 12.46
CA CYS A 12 -4.52 -11.19 11.22
C CYS A 12 -4.80 -12.51 10.47
N ASP A 13 -6.08 -12.89 10.38
CA ASP A 13 -6.51 -14.11 9.66
C ASP A 13 -6.93 -13.87 8.21
N ARG A 14 -6.60 -12.71 7.62
CA ARG A 14 -6.94 -12.46 6.22
C ARG A 14 -6.17 -13.38 5.29
N ARG A 15 -6.89 -13.90 4.28
CA ARG A 15 -6.35 -14.74 3.20
C ARG A 15 -6.62 -14.11 1.84
N PHE A 16 -5.71 -14.34 0.89
CA PHE A 16 -5.72 -13.77 -0.45
C PHE A 16 -5.53 -14.87 -1.51
N ALA A 17 -6.06 -14.62 -2.71
CA ALA A 17 -5.95 -15.54 -3.84
C ALA A 17 -4.54 -15.51 -4.49
N ASN A 18 -3.79 -14.42 -4.29
CA ASN A 18 -2.44 -14.26 -4.81
C ASN A 18 -1.52 -13.54 -3.79
N SER A 19 -0.21 -13.77 -3.92
CA SER A 19 0.82 -13.17 -3.06
C SER A 19 0.86 -11.64 -3.18
N SER A 20 0.60 -11.11 -4.37
CA SER A 20 0.59 -9.67 -4.62
C SER A 20 -0.43 -8.96 -3.73
N ASP A 21 -1.65 -9.45 -3.65
CA ASP A 21 -2.72 -8.84 -2.84
C ASP A 21 -2.47 -9.00 -1.34
N ARG A 22 -1.89 -10.13 -0.90
CA ARG A 22 -1.40 -10.28 0.48
C ARG A 22 -0.35 -9.21 0.80
N LYS A 23 0.63 -9.02 -0.09
CA LYS A 23 1.70 -8.03 0.09
C LYS A 23 1.17 -6.59 0.07
N LYS A 24 0.13 -6.31 -0.74
CA LYS A 24 -0.54 -5.00 -0.69
C LYS A 24 -1.25 -4.79 0.66
N HIS A 25 -1.86 -5.85 1.18
CA HIS A 25 -2.54 -5.80 2.46
C HIS A 25 -1.58 -5.58 3.63
N SER A 26 -0.36 -6.13 3.62
CA SER A 26 0.57 -5.98 4.75
C SER A 26 0.88 -4.52 5.11
N HIS A 27 0.78 -3.59 4.15
CA HIS A 27 0.95 -2.16 4.40
C HIS A 27 -0.09 -1.56 5.38
N VAL A 28 -1.25 -2.19 5.57
CA VAL A 28 -2.23 -1.72 6.56
C VAL A 28 -1.75 -1.95 8.00
N HIS A 29 -0.88 -2.93 8.20
CA HIS A 29 -0.32 -3.25 9.52
C HIS A 29 0.87 -2.37 9.84
N THR A 30 1.70 -2.07 8.86
CA THR A 30 2.97 -1.38 9.10
C THR A 30 2.79 0.14 9.24
N SER A 31 1.62 0.73 8.91
CA SER A 31 1.44 2.19 8.69
C SER A 31 2.50 2.84 7.77
N ASP A 32 3.36 2.01 7.19
CA ASP A 32 4.54 2.42 6.47
C ASP A 32 4.10 2.75 5.06
N LYS A 33 4.16 4.05 4.78
CA LYS A 33 3.87 4.61 3.47
C LYS A 33 5.22 5.05 2.90
N PRO A 34 6.01 4.12 2.35
CA PRO A 34 7.36 4.43 1.89
C PRO A 34 7.35 5.44 0.74
N TYR A 35 6.21 5.57 0.05
CA TYR A 35 6.06 6.48 -1.09
C TYR A 35 5.48 7.83 -0.64
N ASN A 36 6.37 8.70 -0.16
CA ASN A 36 6.03 10.06 0.27
C ASN A 36 5.99 11.04 -0.92
N CYS A 37 5.06 11.99 -0.90
CA CYS A 37 5.09 13.14 -1.80
C CYS A 37 6.32 14.01 -1.47
N LYS A 38 7.03 14.45 -2.51
CA LYS A 38 8.24 15.28 -2.35
C LYS A 38 7.96 16.78 -2.50
N ILE A 39 6.70 17.18 -2.74
CA ILE A 39 6.30 18.58 -2.90
C ILE A 39 6.24 19.24 -1.53
N ARG A 40 6.86 20.43 -1.41
CA ARG A 40 6.85 21.22 -0.19
C ARG A 40 5.42 21.66 0.14
N GLY A 41 4.99 21.46 1.39
CA GLY A 41 3.61 21.71 1.83
C GLY A 41 2.62 20.59 1.52
N CYS A 42 3.10 19.41 1.08
CA CYS A 42 2.25 18.23 0.86
C CYS A 42 2.75 17.02 1.66
N ASP A 43 2.09 16.71 2.76
CA ASP A 43 2.41 15.57 3.63
C ASP A 43 1.67 14.28 3.25
N LYS A 44 1.35 14.09 1.96
CA LYS A 44 0.66 12.89 1.49
C LYS A 44 1.64 11.76 1.23
N SER A 45 1.37 10.61 1.85
CA SER A 45 2.15 9.39 1.66
C SER A 45 1.27 8.24 1.19
N TYR A 46 1.88 7.31 0.45
CA TYR A 46 1.20 6.19 -0.19
C TYR A 46 1.91 4.87 0.09
N THR A 47 1.13 3.80 0.10
CA THR A 47 1.62 2.42 0.23
C THR A 47 2.10 1.85 -1.11
N HIS A 48 1.70 2.47 -2.24
CA HIS A 48 2.04 2.01 -3.59
C HIS A 48 2.58 3.13 -4.48
N PRO A 49 3.57 2.81 -5.34
CA PRO A 49 4.17 3.80 -6.23
C PRO A 49 3.18 4.27 -7.31
N SER A 50 2.28 3.39 -7.75
CA SER A 50 1.22 3.73 -8.71
C SER A 50 0.26 4.78 -8.16
N SER A 51 -0.04 4.73 -6.85
CA SER A 51 -0.86 5.72 -6.15
C SER A 51 -0.14 7.06 -6.03
N LEU A 52 1.15 7.06 -5.65
CA LEU A 52 1.97 8.28 -5.64
C LEU A 52 2.04 8.92 -7.03
N ARG A 53 2.28 8.12 -8.09
CA ARG A 53 2.33 8.61 -9.47
C ARG A 53 1.02 9.26 -9.92
N LYS A 54 -0.13 8.66 -9.56
CA LYS A 54 -1.44 9.27 -9.83
C LYS A 54 -1.62 10.58 -9.06
N HIS A 55 -1.20 10.61 -7.80
CA HIS A 55 -1.22 11.81 -6.98
C HIS A 55 -0.37 12.94 -7.56
N MET A 56 0.85 12.67 -8.04
CA MET A 56 1.72 13.71 -8.60
C MET A 56 1.09 14.48 -9.78
N LYS A 57 0.10 13.90 -10.47
CA LYS A 57 -0.65 14.60 -11.52
C LYS A 57 -1.43 15.81 -11.01
N ILE A 58 -1.78 15.87 -9.72
CA ILE A 58 -2.48 17.02 -9.15
C ILE A 58 -1.55 18.22 -8.92
N HIS A 59 -0.24 17.96 -8.77
CA HIS A 59 0.79 18.97 -8.57
C HIS A 59 1.41 19.47 -9.88
N GLY A 60 1.10 18.80 -10.99
CA GLY A 60 1.58 19.18 -12.32
C GLY A 60 0.69 20.21 -13.02
N LYS A 61 -0.13 20.95 -12.27
CA LYS A 61 -0.93 22.08 -12.75
C LYS A 61 -0.38 23.37 -12.17
#